data_AF-A0A972F8G9-F1
#
_entry.id   AF-A0A972F8G9-F1
#
_cell.length_a   1.000
_cell.length_b   1.000
_cell.length_c   1.000
_cell.angle_alpha   90.00
_cell.angle_beta   90.00
_cell.angle_gamma   90.00
#
_symmetry.space_group_name_H-M   'P 1'
#
loop_
_entity.id
_entity.type
_entity.pdbx_description
1 polymer ?
#
loop_
_entity_poly.entity_id
_entity_poly.type
_entity_poly.pdbx_seq_one_letter_code
_entity_poly.pdbx_strand_id
1 'polypeptide(L)'
;AGFTAVGNPARLIDPNKGVDRDEERERKAAQMGFSAYGVTREMDDPMAKALHGLLDHAVETDRRLQVLIERIEKAGIHLDETVDRSDDFDAQKLSKMVD
;
A
#
# COMPACT_ATOMS: atom_id res chain seq x y z
N ALA A 1 20.45 35.04 -25.51
CA ALA A 1 20.09 33.83 -26.30
C ALA A 1 19.67 32.74 -25.31
N GLY A 2 18.59 31.99 -25.57
CA GLY A 2 18.24 30.85 -24.70
C GLY A 2 16.76 30.48 -24.53
N PHE A 3 15.86 30.72 -25.49
CA PHE A 3 14.47 30.21 -25.39
C PHE A 3 14.33 28.88 -26.14
N THR A 4 13.51 27.96 -25.62
CA THR A 4 13.20 26.67 -26.27
C THR A 4 11.77 26.69 -26.80
N ALA A 5 11.58 26.44 -28.10
CA ALA A 5 10.26 26.33 -28.72
C ALA A 5 9.76 24.88 -28.68
N VAL A 6 8.51 24.65 -28.23
CA VAL A 6 7.91 23.31 -28.17
C VAL A 6 6.46 23.29 -28.70
N GLY A 7 6.06 22.18 -29.34
CA GLY A 7 4.68 21.89 -29.77
C GLY A 7 4.30 22.41 -31.16
N ASN A 8 3.09 22.04 -31.63
CA ASN A 8 2.46 22.54 -32.85
C ASN A 8 1.00 22.96 -32.56
N PRO A 9 0.63 24.26 -32.63
CA PRO A 9 1.50 25.41 -32.92
C PRO A 9 2.53 25.65 -31.80
N ALA A 10 3.69 26.17 -32.19
CA ALA A 10 4.84 26.30 -31.31
C ALA A 10 4.64 27.35 -30.21
N ARG A 11 5.05 27.02 -29.00
CA ARG A 11 5.10 27.91 -27.83
C ARG A 11 6.54 28.07 -27.37
N LEU A 12 6.93 29.31 -27.10
CA LEU A 12 8.28 29.64 -26.62
C LEU A 12 8.34 29.51 -25.09
N ILE A 13 9.32 28.77 -24.59
CA ILE A 13 9.57 28.56 -23.16
C ILE A 13 10.91 29.18 -22.79
N ASP A 14 10.88 30.04 -21.77
CA ASP A 14 12.07 30.56 -21.10
C ASP A 14 12.58 29.54 -20.05
N PRO A 15 13.79 28.97 -20.20
CA PRO A 15 14.35 28.01 -19.25
C PRO A 15 14.70 28.68 -17.91
N ASN A 16 14.96 29.99 -17.87
CA ASN A 16 15.21 30.71 -16.63
C ASN A 16 13.93 30.92 -15.79
N LYS A 17 12.75 30.68 -16.38
CA LYS A 17 11.45 30.60 -15.70
C LYS A 17 10.92 29.17 -15.57
N GLY A 18 11.77 28.16 -15.80
CA GLY A 18 11.41 26.75 -15.72
C GLY A 18 11.24 26.28 -14.27
N VAL A 19 12.17 26.70 -13.40
CA VAL A 19 12.21 26.28 -11.99
C VAL A 19 10.93 26.67 -11.24
N ASP A 20 10.48 27.92 -11.35
CA ASP A 20 9.24 28.37 -10.69
C ASP A 20 7.99 27.65 -11.22
N ARG A 21 7.97 27.29 -12.51
CA ARG A 21 6.83 26.60 -13.14
C ARG A 21 6.80 25.12 -12.83
N ASP A 22 7.96 24.49 -12.68
CA ASP A 22 8.06 23.09 -12.27
C ASP A 22 7.63 22.96 -10.81
N GLU A 23 8.06 23.88 -9.93
CA GLU A 23 7.54 23.96 -8.57
C GLU A 23 6.03 24.22 -8.51
N GLU A 24 5.49 25.15 -9.32
CA GLU A 24 4.04 25.39 -9.37
C GLU A 24 3.26 24.18 -9.92
N ARG A 25 3.84 23.47 -10.89
CA ARG A 25 3.25 22.23 -11.43
C ARG A 25 3.27 21.13 -10.38
N GLU A 26 4.38 20.95 -9.67
CA GLU A 26 4.49 19.98 -8.58
C GLU A 26 3.54 20.31 -7.44
N ARG A 27 3.44 21.59 -7.03
CA ARG A 27 2.47 22.02 -6.01
C ARG A 27 1.03 21.78 -6.44
N LYS A 28 0.69 22.08 -7.70
CA LYS A 28 -0.66 21.81 -8.25
C LYS A 28 -0.94 20.32 -8.39
N ALA A 29 0.06 19.54 -8.80
CA ALA A 29 -0.06 18.09 -8.94
C ALA A 29 -0.22 17.44 -7.56
N ALA A 30 0.57 17.85 -6.56
CA ALA A 30 0.39 17.46 -5.17
C ALA A 30 -0.98 17.87 -4.62
N GLN A 31 -1.47 19.07 -4.94
CA GLN A 31 -2.82 19.53 -4.57
C GLN A 31 -3.94 18.72 -5.24
N MET A 32 -3.69 18.16 -6.43
CA MET A 32 -4.60 17.27 -7.14
C MET A 32 -4.35 15.78 -6.84
N GLY A 33 -3.43 15.45 -5.93
CA GLY A 33 -3.08 14.07 -5.57
C GLY A 33 -2.26 13.33 -6.64
N PHE A 34 -1.73 13.99 -7.66
CA PHE A 34 -0.88 13.39 -8.68
C PHE A 34 0.59 13.69 -8.38
N SER A 35 1.40 12.66 -8.13
CA SER A 35 2.87 12.77 -8.14
C SER A 35 3.43 12.12 -9.40
N ALA A 36 4.56 12.62 -9.91
CA ALA A 36 5.17 12.19 -11.17
C ALA A 36 5.59 10.70 -11.20
N TYR A 37 5.55 10.02 -10.05
CA TYR A 37 5.90 8.60 -9.91
C TYR A 37 4.77 7.74 -9.35
N GLY A 38 3.51 8.21 -9.40
CA GLY A 38 2.35 7.42 -8.97
C GLY A 38 2.29 7.12 -7.47
N VAL A 39 3.19 7.72 -6.67
CA VAL A 39 3.16 7.62 -5.22
C VAL A 39 2.16 8.67 -4.72
N THR A 40 0.88 8.31 -4.74
CA THR A 40 -0.10 9.00 -3.91
C THR A 40 0.10 8.49 -2.49
N ARG A 41 0.27 9.40 -1.53
CA ARG A 41 0.48 9.06 -0.11
C ARG A 41 -0.80 8.57 0.59
N GLU A 42 -1.89 8.41 -0.16
CA GLU A 42 -3.20 8.09 0.40
C GLU A 42 -3.86 7.01 -0.47
N MET A 43 -3.79 5.77 0.02
CA MET A 43 -4.92 4.85 0.10
C MET A 43 -5.65 4.46 -1.19
N ASP A 44 -5.02 4.56 -2.37
CA ASP A 44 -5.63 4.15 -3.65
C ASP A 44 -4.87 3.09 -4.45
N ASP A 45 -3.85 2.45 -3.86
CA ASP A 45 -3.26 1.26 -4.48
C ASP A 45 -4.19 0.04 -4.31
N PRO A 46 -4.79 -0.51 -5.39
CA PRO A 46 -5.62 -1.70 -5.32
C PRO A 46 -4.85 -2.94 -4.85
N MET A 47 -3.53 -2.99 -5.06
CA MET A 47 -2.68 -4.08 -4.59
C MET A 47 -2.51 -4.03 -3.07
N ALA A 48 -2.18 -2.86 -2.52
CA ALA A 48 -2.15 -2.65 -1.07
C ALA A 48 -3.50 -2.98 -0.40
N LYS A 49 -4.63 -2.57 -1.00
CA LYS A 49 -5.98 -2.93 -0.50
C LYS A 49 -6.22 -4.44 -0.52
N ALA A 50 -5.82 -5.13 -1.59
CA ALA A 50 -5.95 -6.58 -1.68
C ALA A 50 -5.08 -7.31 -0.64
N LEU A 51 -3.87 -6.79 -0.39
CA LEU A 51 -2.95 -7.35 0.59
C LEU A 51 -3.44 -7.16 2.02
N HIS A 52 -3.94 -5.98 2.38
CA HIS A 52 -4.60 -5.75 3.68
C HIS A 52 -5.82 -6.67 3.85
N GLY A 53 -6.66 -6.80 2.82
CA GLY A 53 -7.79 -7.73 2.86
C GLY A 53 -7.39 -9.20 3.04
N LEU A 54 -6.25 -9.62 2.47
CA LEU A 54 -5.71 -10.96 2.68
C LEU A 54 -5.17 -11.14 4.10
N LEU A 55 -4.48 -10.14 4.65
CA LEU A 55 -4.00 -10.15 6.04
C LEU A 55 -5.16 -10.26 7.04
N ASP A 56 -6.20 -9.44 6.87
CA ASP A 56 -7.39 -9.48 7.71
C ASP A 56 -8.07 -10.86 7.65
N HIS A 57 -8.17 -11.44 6.46
CA HIS A 57 -8.74 -12.77 6.27
C HIS A 57 -7.90 -13.87 6.94
N ALA A 58 -6.57 -13.79 6.86
CA ALA A 58 -5.67 -14.72 7.53
C ALA A 58 -5.83 -14.66 9.05
N VAL A 59 -5.85 -13.46 9.64
CA VAL A 59 -6.05 -13.26 11.08
C VAL A 59 -7.39 -13.83 11.56
N GLU A 60 -8.47 -13.60 10.82
CA GLU A 60 -9.78 -14.16 11.15
C GLU A 60 -9.82 -15.69 11.00
N THR A 61 -9.07 -16.24 10.03
CA THR A 61 -8.95 -17.69 9.84
C THR A 61 -8.23 -18.33 11.02
N ASP A 62 -7.11 -17.76 11.45
CA ASP A 62 -6.34 -18.23 12.60
C ASP A 62 -7.18 -18.19 13.89
N ARG A 63 -7.93 -17.11 14.11
CA ARG A 63 -8.87 -17.01 15.22
C ARG A 63 -9.91 -18.14 15.20
N ARG A 64 -10.49 -18.45 14.03
CA ARG A 64 -11.48 -19.53 13.90
C ARG A 64 -10.85 -20.90 14.16
N LEU A 65 -9.65 -21.14 13.65
CA LEU A 65 -8.90 -22.37 13.89
C LEU A 65 -8.62 -22.55 15.39
N GLN A 66 -8.19 -21.50 16.08
CA GLN A 66 -7.95 -21.53 17.53
C GLN A 66 -9.23 -21.89 18.30
N VAL A 67 -10.37 -21.29 17.94
CA VAL A 67 -11.67 -21.64 18.54
C VAL A 67 -12.04 -23.11 18.30
N LEU A 68 -11.77 -23.65 17.10
CA LEU A 68 -12.03 -25.05 16.80
C LEU A 68 -11.12 -25.99 17.60
N ILE A 69 -9.84 -25.69 17.69
CA ILE A 69 -8.85 -26.42 18.50
C ILE A 69 -9.35 -26.48 19.95
N GLU A 70 -9.68 -25.34 20.56
CA GLU A 70 -10.21 -25.31 21.93
C GLU A 70 -11.48 -26.18 22.11
N ARG A 71 -12.37 -26.19 21.11
CA ARG A 71 -13.60 -26.98 21.17
C ARG A 71 -13.33 -28.47 21.04
N ILE A 72 -12.37 -28.86 20.21
CA ILE A 72 -11.93 -30.25 20.02
C ILE A 72 -11.28 -30.77 21.30
N GLU A 73 -10.41 -29.98 21.93
CA GLU A 73 -9.80 -30.32 23.22
C GLU A 73 -10.85 -30.45 24.33
N LYS A 74 -11.82 -29.53 24.40
CA LYS A 74 -12.95 -29.60 25.35
C LYS A 74 -13.84 -30.83 25.10
N ALA A 75 -13.84 -31.39 23.90
CA ALA A 75 -14.53 -32.65 23.58
C ALA A 75 -13.72 -33.90 23.98
N GLY A 76 -12.51 -33.73 24.53
CA GLY A 76 -11.64 -34.83 24.98
C GLY A 76 -10.83 -35.47 23.86
N ILE A 77 -10.73 -34.82 22.70
CA ILE A 77 -9.91 -35.29 21.59
C ILE A 77 -8.52 -34.68 21.76
N HIS A 78 -7.51 -35.54 21.93
CA HIS A 78 -6.12 -35.11 22.00
C HIS A 78 -5.62 -34.71 20.61
N LEU A 79 -5.16 -33.48 20.47
CA LEU A 79 -4.50 -32.98 19.27
C LEU A 79 -3.03 -33.42 19.27
N ASP A 80 -2.50 -33.68 18.07
CA ASP A 80 -1.08 -33.98 17.88
C ASP A 80 -0.21 -32.74 18.21
N GLU A 81 0.98 -32.95 18.77
CA GLU A 81 1.93 -31.89 19.16
C GLU A 81 2.35 -31.01 17.97
N THR A 82 2.14 -31.49 16.74
CA THR A 82 2.40 -30.74 15.50
C THR A 82 1.42 -29.60 15.25
N VAL A 83 0.24 -29.61 15.89
CA VAL A 83 -0.81 -28.59 15.70
C VAL A 83 -0.53 -27.31 16.51
N ASP A 84 0.36 -27.40 17.51
CA ASP A 84 0.62 -26.31 18.47
C ASP A 84 1.64 -25.27 17.97
N ARG A 85 2.27 -25.50 16.81
CA ARG A 85 3.13 -24.48 16.20
C ARG A 85 2.25 -23.52 15.41
N SER A 86 1.65 -22.55 16.11
CA SER A 86 1.36 -21.29 15.46
C SER A 86 2.70 -20.75 14.97
N ASP A 87 2.95 -20.77 13.67
CA ASP A 87 3.95 -19.88 13.10
C ASP A 87 3.56 -18.48 13.59
N ASP A 88 4.47 -17.77 14.26
CA ASP A 88 4.23 -16.44 14.84
C ASP A 88 3.92 -15.41 13.73
N PHE A 89 2.71 -15.50 13.17
CA PHE A 89 2.27 -14.70 12.05
C PHE A 89 1.83 -13.32 12.56
N ASP A 90 2.75 -12.36 12.49
CA ASP A 90 2.49 -10.98 12.88
C ASP A 90 1.90 -10.19 11.69
N ALA A 91 0.58 -10.23 11.57
CA ALA A 91 -0.16 -9.49 10.56
C ALA A 91 0.00 -7.96 10.70
N GLN A 92 0.18 -7.44 11.92
CA GLN A 92 0.36 -6.00 12.14
C GLN A 92 1.71 -5.51 11.62
N LYS A 93 2.77 -6.31 11.80
CA LYS A 93 4.08 -6.02 11.22
C LYS A 93 4.04 -6.04 9.70
N LEU A 94 3.32 -6.97 9.09
CA LEU A 94 3.16 -7.03 7.64
C LEU A 94 2.34 -5.86 7.10
N SER A 95 1.25 -5.50 7.77
CA SER A 95 0.42 -4.33 7.39
C SER A 95 1.26 -3.04 7.38
N LYS A 96 2.13 -2.83 8.38
CA LYS A 96 3.07 -1.70 8.42
C LYS A 96 4.14 -1.68 7.32
N MET A 97 4.40 -2.80 6.64
CA MET A 97 5.31 -2.83 5.49
C MET A 97 4.63 -2.46 4.17
N VAL A 98 3.30 -2.51 4.16
CA VAL A 98 2.46 -2.20 2.99
C VAL A 98 2.06 -0.73 2.97
N ASP A 99 1.98 -0.11 4.15
CA ASP A 99 1.75 1.33 4.36
C ASP A 99 3.03 2.17 4.16
#